data_AF-A0A7R7BVH0-F1
#
_entry.id   AF-A0A7R7BVH0-F1
#
_cell.length_a   1.000
_cell.length_b   1.000
_cell.length_c   1.000
_cell.angle_alpha   90.00
_cell.angle_beta   90.00
_cell.angle_gamma   90.00
#
_symmetry.space_group_name_H-M   'P 1'
#
loop_
_entity.id
_entity.type
_entity.pdbx_description
1 polymer ?
#
loop_
_entity_poly.entity_id
_entity_poly.type
_entity_poly.pdbx_seq_one_letter_code
_entity_poly.pdbx_strand_id
1 'polypeptide(L)'
;MISADLGKQLESYIQQLVDAGRYGSKSEVLREGVRLIQDRETRLAALDASIMRGIADADAGRTHAAKDVFSELRERYKAMLPDSAE
;
A
#
# COMPACT_ATOMS: atom_id res chain seq x y z
N MET A 1 -7.03 -28.23 -9.83
CA MET A 1 -8.34 -27.54 -9.85
C MET A 1 -8.56 -26.97 -8.46
N ILE A 2 -8.72 -25.65 -8.31
CA ILE A 2 -9.04 -25.04 -7.01
C ILE A 2 -10.57 -25.06 -6.90
N SER A 3 -11.09 -25.68 -5.85
CA SER A 3 -12.52 -25.75 -5.55
C SER A 3 -12.76 -25.19 -4.15
N ALA A 4 -13.74 -24.30 -4.02
CA ALA A 4 -14.18 -23.71 -2.76
C ALA A 4 -15.69 -23.52 -2.83
N ASP A 5 -16.40 -23.80 -1.75
CA ASP A 5 -17.80 -23.42 -1.59
C ASP A 5 -17.84 -21.94 -1.19
N LEU A 6 -18.41 -21.11 -2.07
CA LEU A 6 -18.45 -19.65 -1.91
C LEU A 6 -19.88 -19.15 -1.64
N GLY A 7 -20.86 -20.06 -1.65
CA GLY A 7 -22.27 -19.73 -1.64
C GLY A 7 -22.77 -19.04 -2.92
N LYS A 8 -24.10 -18.97 -3.05
CA LYS A 8 -24.79 -18.58 -4.29
C LYS A 8 -24.43 -17.18 -4.82
N GLN A 9 -24.21 -16.21 -3.92
CA GLN A 9 -23.95 -14.82 -4.30
C GLN A 9 -22.60 -14.67 -5.01
N LEU A 10 -21.53 -15.19 -4.41
CA LEU A 10 -20.19 -15.11 -4.97
C LEU A 10 -20.06 -15.98 -6.22
N GLU A 11 -20.67 -17.17 -6.23
CA GLU A 11 -20.69 -18.01 -7.43
C GLU A 11 -21.38 -17.33 -8.62
N SER A 12 -22.53 -16.67 -8.37
CA SER A 12 -23.23 -15.92 -9.41
C SER A 12 -22.40 -14.76 -9.94
N TYR A 13 -21.73 -14.01 -9.06
CA TYR A 13 -20.85 -12.91 -9.46
C TYR A 13 -19.63 -13.39 -10.24
N ILE A 14 -18.97 -14.46 -9.80
CA ILE A 14 -17.84 -15.07 -10.51
C ILE A 14 -18.28 -15.55 -11.90
N GLN A 15 -19.47 -16.15 -12.01
CA GLN A 15 -20.01 -16.58 -13.30
C GLN A 15 -20.23 -15.39 -14.23
N GLN A 16 -20.80 -14.28 -13.75
CA GLN A 16 -20.96 -13.06 -14.54
C GLN A 16 -19.61 -12.50 -15.05
N LEU A 17 -18.57 -12.54 -14.22
CA LEU A 17 -17.24 -12.07 -14.60
C LEU A 17 -16.61 -12.93 -15.71
N VAL A 18 -16.86 -14.24 -15.68
CA VAL A 18 -16.40 -15.17 -16.73
C VAL A 18 -17.23 -15.00 -18.00
N ASP A 19 -18.56 -14.93 -17.88
CA ASP A 19 -19.48 -14.78 -19.01
C ASP A 19 -19.26 -13.45 -19.76
N ALA A 20 -18.89 -12.39 -19.03
CA ALA A 20 -18.50 -11.10 -19.60
C ALA A 20 -17.12 -11.12 -20.30
N GLY A 21 -16.42 -12.26 -20.29
CA GLY A 21 -15.10 -12.43 -20.91
C GLY A 21 -13.96 -11.73 -20.16
N ARG A 22 -14.22 -11.19 -18.96
CA ARG A 22 -13.19 -10.50 -18.16
C ARG A 22 -12.16 -11.47 -17.58
N TYR A 23 -12.55 -12.72 -17.37
CA TYR A 23 -11.68 -13.81 -16.92
C TYR A 23 -11.99 -15.09 -17.71
N GLY A 24 -10.98 -15.91 -17.98
CA GLY A 24 -11.13 -17.15 -18.76
C GLY A 24 -11.66 -18.33 -17.94
N SER A 25 -11.64 -18.26 -16.61
CA SER A 25 -12.19 -19.33 -15.75
C SER A 25 -12.47 -18.89 -14.31
N LYS A 26 -13.32 -19.64 -13.61
CA LYS A 26 -13.55 -19.44 -12.15
C LYS A 26 -12.26 -19.54 -11.34
N SER A 27 -11.37 -20.48 -11.68
CA SER A 27 -10.09 -20.64 -11.00
C SER A 27 -9.16 -19.44 -11.19
N GLU A 28 -9.27 -18.71 -12.30
CA GLU A 28 -8.52 -17.48 -12.53
C GLU A 28 -9.03 -16.35 -11.63
N VAL A 29 -10.36 -16.16 -11.56
CA VAL A 29 -10.98 -15.17 -10.65
C VAL A 29 -10.56 -15.42 -9.21
N LEU A 30 -10.57 -16.69 -8.77
CA LEU A 30 -10.16 -17.05 -7.42
C LEU A 30 -8.68 -16.76 -7.13
N ARG A 31 -7.78 -17.07 -8.07
CA ARG A 31 -6.35 -16.75 -7.91
C ARG A 31 -6.14 -15.26 -7.80
N GLU A 32 -6.79 -14.48 -8.64
CA GLU A 32 -6.68 -13.02 -8.60
C GLU A 32 -7.26 -12.46 -7.30
N GLY A 33 -8.39 -12.99 -6.82
CA GLY A 33 -8.96 -12.62 -5.53
C GLY A 33 -8.01 -12.86 -4.36
N VAL A 34 -7.38 -14.05 -4.30
CA VAL A 34 -6.38 -14.38 -3.28
C VAL A 34 -5.15 -13.49 -3.40
N ARG A 35 -4.69 -13.19 -4.62
CA ARG A 35 -3.55 -12.29 -4.87
C ARG A 35 -3.84 -10.88 -4.34
N LEU A 36 -5.03 -10.35 -4.56
CA LEU A 36 -5.44 -9.05 -4.05
C LEU A 36 -5.49 -9.01 -2.51
N ILE A 37 -5.95 -10.09 -1.88
CA ILE A 37 -5.90 -10.23 -0.42
C ILE A 37 -4.45 -10.23 0.05
N GLN A 38 -3.59 -11.05 -0.56
CA GLN A 38 -2.16 -11.12 -0.20
C GLN A 38 -1.46 -9.76 -0.34
N ASP A 39 -1.72 -9.03 -1.42
CA ASP A 39 -1.17 -7.69 -1.65
C ASP A 39 -1.62 -6.72 -0.55
N ARG A 40 -2.89 -6.77 -0.16
CA ARG A 40 -3.45 -5.95 0.92
C ARG A 40 -2.80 -6.27 2.26
N GLU A 41 -2.73 -7.55 2.63
CA GLU A 41 -2.15 -7.97 3.90
C GLU A 41 -0.66 -7.63 3.98
N THR A 42 0.06 -7.76 2.87
CA THR A 42 1.49 -7.37 2.79
C THR A 42 1.68 -5.88 3.02
N ARG A 43 0.82 -5.03 2.44
CA ARG A 43 0.86 -3.56 2.64
C ARG A 43 0.53 -3.18 4.08
N LEU A 44 -0.44 -3.84 4.70
CA LEU A 44 -0.80 -3.61 6.09
C LEU A 44 0.33 -4.01 7.03
N ALA A 45 0.92 -5.18 6.84
CA ALA A 45 2.08 -5.62 7.64
C ALA A 45 3.26 -4.66 7.52
N ALA A 46 3.52 -4.13 6.32
CA ALA A 46 4.56 -3.13 6.11
C ALA A 46 4.26 -1.79 6.82
N LEU A 47 3.00 -1.36 6.82
CA LEU A 47 2.55 -0.17 7.53
C LEU A 47 2.68 -0.34 9.05
N ASP A 48 2.19 -1.45 9.59
CA ASP A 48 2.29 -1.77 11.02
C ASP A 48 3.76 -1.79 11.46
N ALA A 49 4.63 -2.45 10.70
CA ALA A 49 6.07 -2.44 10.97
C ALA A 49 6.66 -1.02 10.95
N SER A 50 6.21 -0.16 10.04
CA SER A 50 6.67 1.23 9.98
C SER A 50 6.21 2.06 11.17
N ILE A 51 4.96 1.87 11.61
CA ILE A 51 4.41 2.55 12.80
C ILE A 51 5.16 2.09 14.05
N MET A 52 5.36 0.78 14.22
CA MET A 52 6.10 0.23 15.36
C MET A 52 7.53 0.76 15.44
N ARG A 53 8.24 0.86 14.30
CA ARG A 53 9.56 1.50 14.25
C ARG A 53 9.50 2.95 14.70
N GLY A 54 8.55 3.73 14.17
CA GLY A 54 8.38 5.15 14.53
C GLY A 54 8.10 5.35 16.03
N ILE A 55 7.27 4.50 16.63
CA ILE A 55 7.02 4.51 18.08
C ILE A 55 8.31 4.19 18.84
N ALA A 56 9.03 3.14 18.46
CA ALA A 56 10.29 2.76 19.11
C ALA A 56 11.39 3.83 18.95
N ASP A 57 11.39 4.59 17.85
CA ASP A 57 12.26 5.74 17.65
C ASP A 57 11.88 6.91 18.56
N ALA A 58 10.57 7.20 18.70
CA ALA A 58 10.06 8.22 19.60
C ALA A 58 10.39 7.92 21.07
N ASP A 59 10.11 6.69 21.51
CA ASP A 59 10.39 6.24 22.89
C ASP A 59 11.87 6.30 23.23
N ALA A 60 12.74 6.04 22.24
CA ALA A 60 14.18 6.12 22.39
C ALA A 60 14.77 7.52 22.16
N GLY A 61 13.92 8.54 21.95
CA GLY A 61 14.36 9.92 21.72
C GLY A 61 15.06 10.15 20.37
N ARG A 62 14.93 9.23 19.41
CA ARG A 62 15.50 9.33 18.04
C ARG A 62 14.62 10.18 17.11
N THR A 63 14.03 11.26 17.64
CA THR A 63 13.15 12.15 16.89
C THR A 63 13.67 13.59 16.94
N HIS A 64 13.27 14.39 15.97
CA HIS A 64 13.58 15.82 15.91
C HIS A 64 12.30 16.63 15.94
N ALA A 65 12.35 17.83 16.51
CA ALA A 65 11.23 18.75 16.45
C ALA A 65 10.99 19.18 15.01
N ALA A 66 9.75 19.04 14.53
CA ALA A 66 9.40 19.32 13.14
C ALA A 66 9.79 20.73 12.69
N LYS A 67 9.65 21.74 13.57
CA LYS A 67 10.05 23.13 13.29
C LYS A 67 11.53 23.27 12.90
N ASP A 68 12.40 22.49 13.54
CA ASP A 68 13.86 22.60 13.36
C ASP A 68 14.23 21.97 12.03
N VAL A 69 13.69 20.77 11.76
CA VAL A 69 13.83 20.06 10.48
C VAL A 69 13.32 20.92 9.32
N PHE A 70 12.10 21.47 9.41
CA PHE A 70 11.55 22.29 8.33
C PHE A 70 12.32 23.59 8.11
N SER A 71 12.92 24.15 9.15
CA SER A 71 13.74 25.37 9.01
C SER A 71 15.06 25.05 8.32
N GLU A 72 15.74 23.98 8.73
CA GLU A 72 16.96 23.50 8.07
C GLU A 72 16.73 23.17 6.59
N LEU A 73 15.68 22.40 6.28
CA LEU A 73 15.37 22.02 4.90
C LEU A 73 15.08 23.24 4.03
N ARG A 74 14.35 24.24 4.54
CA ARG A 74 14.08 25.49 3.80
C ARG A 74 15.36 26.23 3.45
N GLU A 75 16.27 26.40 4.40
CA GLU A 75 17.55 27.08 4.15
C GLU A 75 18.42 26.30 3.17
N ARG A 76 18.48 24.97 3.33
CA ARG A 76 19.21 24.10 2.40
C ARG A 76 18.70 24.23 0.97
N TYR A 77 17.38 24.20 0.75
CA TYR A 77 16.82 24.29 -0.60
C TYR A 77 16.95 25.69 -1.20
N LYS A 78 16.87 26.76 -0.40
CA LYS A 78 17.15 28.13 -0.89
C LYS A 78 18.58 28.25 -1.40
N ALA A 79 19.56 27.71 -0.67
CA ALA A 79 20.97 27.75 -1.07
C ALA A 79 21.28 26.90 -2.32
N MET A 80 20.38 26.00 -2.71
CA MET A 80 20.48 25.18 -3.92
C MET A 80 19.80 25.81 -5.14
N LEU A 81 19.00 26.86 -4.96
CA LEU A 81 18.43 27.58 -6.09
C LEU A 81 19.57 28.33 -6.81
N PRO A 82 19.70 28.20 -8.15
CA PRO A 82 20.65 28.99 -8.90
C PRO A 82 20.30 30.46 -8.74
N ASP A 83 21.33 31.31 -8.66
CA ASP A 83 21.18 32.76 -8.61
C ASP A 83 20.52 33.20 -9.93
N SER A 84 19.20 33.32 -9.90
CA SER A 84 18.41 33.77 -11.05
C SER A 84 18.40 35.29 -11.00
N ALA A 85 19.59 35.88 -11.06
CA ALA A 85 19.81 37.30 -11.21
C ALA A 85 20.35 37.54 -12.63
N GLU A 86 19.46 38.05 -13.49
CA GLU A 86 19.82 38.84 -14.66
C GLU A 86 20.61 40.09 -14.25
#